data_AF-A0AAV4WEA8-F1
#
_entry.id   AF-A0AAV4WEA8-F1
#
_cell.length_a   1.000
_cell.length_b   1.000
_cell.length_c   1.000
_cell.angle_alpha   90.00
_cell.angle_beta   90.00
_cell.angle_gamma   90.00
#
_symmetry.space_group_name_H-M   'P 1'
#
loop_
_entity.id
_entity.type
_entity.pdbx_description
1 polymer ?
#
loop_
_entity_poly.entity_id
_entity_poly.type
_entity_poly.pdbx_seq_one_letter_code
_entity_poly.pdbx_strand_id
1 'polypeptide(L)'
;MEDNAKTCLKCPGRSQGDGMENTFRPEHEAIHAFQPPHNYFHKNFVPSHGKVKEPKFVPYEPYRAAVAPMVSSSFHYKLNIDSETVNSLATSVIQLYSDSEGKGFEINNSAKVKALEEKVTSLEKENKELSTQYQILAEVNADLKKLLVASLGEDVETKVLFMTQDKAQLGREVLRLAAELERVGEEAHQLSAHSHLWEGKFKACSVLVQDLAEQKADLSLQLGNSNDVIQSMLREHGAIFEDLCSAYSDLQIIAAAFNPSSKSAHAMSADLHVLGKRLKSLSIDLKERLIGKSTESGIPFKHVRQFTKSENEAYQLLQGAKQTSRKVIYPFVVQAVWLARCFLIPVTIIWIFASTVREKCRTCEILISKIFVEE
;
A
#
# COMPACT_ATOMS: atom_id res chain seq x y z
N MET A 1 13.81 -73.65 18.41
CA MET A 1 15.10 -73.21 17.86
C MET A 1 14.78 -72.31 16.67
N GLU A 2 15.16 -71.05 16.83
CA GLU A 2 15.31 -69.99 15.82
C GLU A 2 14.05 -69.41 15.16
N ASP A 3 13.55 -68.37 15.84
CA ASP A 3 12.86 -67.20 15.29
C ASP A 3 13.80 -66.36 14.41
N ASN A 4 13.30 -65.79 13.30
CA ASN A 4 13.76 -64.58 12.59
C ASN A 4 12.92 -64.40 11.30
N ALA A 5 12.45 -63.25 10.83
CA ALA A 5 12.45 -61.87 11.30
C ALA A 5 11.35 -61.11 10.51
N LYS A 6 10.54 -60.28 11.19
CA LYS A 6 9.65 -59.29 10.59
C LYS A 6 10.36 -57.93 10.59
N THR A 7 10.64 -57.38 9.42
CA THR A 7 11.21 -56.03 9.27
C THR A 7 10.08 -54.99 9.15
N CYS A 8 9.84 -54.30 10.26
CA CYS A 8 9.01 -53.09 10.34
C CYS A 8 9.89 -51.87 10.04
N LEU A 9 9.54 -51.11 9.00
CA LEU A 9 10.15 -49.82 8.67
C LEU A 9 9.84 -48.80 9.77
N LYS A 10 10.90 -48.24 10.36
CA LYS A 10 10.88 -47.22 11.42
C LYS A 10 11.20 -45.87 10.79
N CYS A 11 10.33 -44.87 10.97
CA CYS A 11 10.58 -43.49 10.59
C CYS A 11 11.73 -42.89 11.43
N PRO A 12 12.59 -42.02 10.86
CA PRO A 12 13.66 -41.39 11.63
C PRO A 12 13.09 -40.29 12.54
N GLY A 13 13.46 -40.36 13.81
CA GLY A 13 13.06 -39.44 14.86
C GLY A 13 13.65 -38.04 14.69
N ARG A 14 12.83 -37.05 15.06
CA ARG A 14 13.22 -35.67 15.33
C ARG A 14 14.15 -35.63 16.54
N SER A 15 15.22 -34.85 16.45
CA SER A 15 16.10 -34.54 17.57
C SER A 15 15.38 -33.64 18.59
N GLN A 16 15.49 -34.02 19.85
CA GLN A 16 15.12 -33.22 21.03
C GLN A 16 16.12 -32.07 21.23
N GLY A 17 15.60 -30.93 21.68
CA GLY A 17 16.37 -29.92 22.42
C GLY A 17 16.46 -28.55 21.75
N ASP A 18 15.47 -27.69 22.01
CA ASP A 18 15.76 -26.48 22.79
C ASP A 18 14.50 -26.07 23.54
N GLY A 19 14.63 -25.99 24.86
CA GLY A 19 13.52 -25.84 25.79
C GLY A 19 13.18 -24.37 26.01
N MET A 20 11.95 -23.99 25.69
CA MET A 20 11.23 -22.92 26.40
C MET A 20 9.74 -23.24 26.35
N GLU A 21 9.32 -24.07 27.30
CA GLU A 21 7.92 -24.20 27.67
C GLU A 21 7.59 -23.20 28.76
N ASN A 22 6.62 -22.33 28.50
CA ASN A 22 5.71 -21.84 29.51
C ASN A 22 4.34 -21.57 28.86
N THR A 23 3.48 -22.56 29.08
CA THR A 23 2.03 -22.52 29.28
C THR A 23 1.37 -21.12 29.34
N PHE A 24 0.32 -20.92 28.54
CA PHE A 24 -1.06 -20.77 29.02
C PHE A 24 -2.06 -20.97 27.85
N ARG A 25 -3.03 -21.86 28.07
CA ARG A 25 -4.28 -22.11 27.29
C ARG A 25 -5.43 -21.40 28.06
N PRO A 26 -6.69 -21.37 27.57
CA PRO A 26 -7.22 -21.14 26.22
C PRO A 26 -8.43 -20.15 26.22
N GLU A 27 -9.09 -20.05 25.06
CA GLU A 27 -10.55 -20.06 24.84
C GLU A 27 -11.26 -18.81 24.27
N HIS A 28 -11.99 -19.07 23.17
CA HIS A 28 -13.12 -18.36 22.55
C HIS A 28 -12.83 -16.94 21.99
N GLU A 29 -13.00 -16.61 20.71
CA GLU A 29 -14.27 -16.60 19.96
C GLU A 29 -14.06 -16.18 18.47
N ALA A 30 -14.93 -16.69 17.60
CA ALA A 30 -15.42 -16.15 16.31
C ALA A 30 -14.42 -15.60 15.24
N ILE A 31 -14.24 -16.38 14.17
CA ILE A 31 -13.75 -15.89 12.87
C ILE A 31 -14.89 -15.15 12.16
N HIS A 32 -14.91 -13.82 12.29
CA HIS A 32 -15.71 -12.95 11.44
C HIS A 32 -14.97 -12.66 10.14
N ALA A 33 -15.69 -12.79 9.03
CA ALA A 33 -15.25 -12.51 7.68
C ALA A 33 -14.62 -11.11 7.55
N PHE A 34 -13.44 -11.03 6.93
CA PHE A 34 -12.88 -9.77 6.43
C PHE A 34 -13.69 -9.31 5.21
N GLN A 35 -14.70 -8.47 5.46
CA GLN A 35 -15.22 -7.55 4.45
C GLN A 35 -14.22 -6.40 4.24
N PRO A 36 -14.08 -5.87 3.02
CA PRO A 36 -13.22 -4.71 2.77
C PRO A 36 -13.84 -3.47 3.45
N PRO A 37 -13.06 -2.59 4.10
CA PRO A 37 -13.64 -1.46 4.79
C PRO A 37 -14.14 -0.45 3.75
N HIS A 38 -15.44 -0.21 3.81
CA HIS A 38 -16.10 0.91 3.19
C HIS A 38 -15.50 2.23 3.69
N ASN A 39 -15.35 3.17 2.75
CA ASN A 39 -15.05 4.58 2.97
C ASN A 39 -15.71 5.16 4.23
N TYR A 40 -14.89 5.53 5.21
CA TYR A 40 -15.24 6.54 6.20
C TYR A 40 -14.10 7.54 6.32
N PHE A 41 -14.35 8.74 5.80
CA PHE A 41 -13.64 9.94 6.20
C PHE A 41 -13.76 10.09 7.72
N HIS A 42 -12.67 9.90 8.46
CA HIS A 42 -12.58 10.31 9.86
C HIS A 42 -11.40 11.25 10.05
N LYS A 43 -11.76 12.50 10.36
CA LYS A 43 -10.96 13.50 11.04
C LYS A 43 -10.54 12.93 12.41
N ASN A 44 -9.23 12.87 12.68
CA ASN A 44 -8.65 12.79 14.02
C ASN A 44 -7.64 13.95 14.09
N PHE A 45 -7.92 15.07 14.77
CA PHE A 45 -7.75 15.29 16.22
C PHE A 45 -6.46 14.66 16.78
N VAL A 46 -5.43 15.52 16.86
CA VAL A 46 -4.14 15.35 17.55
C VAL A 46 -4.19 16.26 18.80
N PRO A 47 -3.51 15.91 19.92
CA PRO A 47 -3.95 16.23 21.26
C PRO A 47 -3.63 17.66 21.75
N SER A 48 -4.39 18.04 22.77
CA SER A 48 -4.31 19.25 23.61
C SER A 48 -2.87 19.65 23.98
N HIS A 49 -2.39 20.74 23.36
CA HIS A 49 -1.46 21.68 23.98
C HIS A 49 -2.07 23.08 23.99
N GLY A 50 -1.75 23.84 25.02
CA GLY A 50 -2.37 25.13 25.36
C GLY A 50 -2.48 26.09 24.18
N LYS A 51 -3.60 26.82 24.17
CA LYS A 51 -4.05 27.77 23.15
C LYS A 51 -2.96 28.74 22.70
N VAL A 52 -2.24 28.42 21.62
CA VAL A 52 -1.59 29.43 20.78
C VAL A 52 -2.62 29.82 19.73
N LYS A 53 -3.23 31.00 19.90
CA LYS A 53 -4.16 31.56 18.92
C LYS A 53 -3.38 31.82 17.63
N GLU A 54 -3.82 31.25 16.52
CA GLU A 54 -3.35 31.64 15.19
C GLU A 54 -3.48 33.17 15.03
N PRO A 55 -2.44 33.84 14.50
CA PRO A 55 -2.54 35.25 14.17
C PRO A 55 -3.62 35.41 13.09
N LYS A 56 -4.77 35.97 13.48
CA LYS A 56 -5.80 36.35 12.53
C LYS A 56 -5.21 37.37 11.58
N PHE A 57 -5.15 37.03 10.30
CA PHE A 57 -4.77 37.94 9.24
C PHE A 57 -5.76 39.11 9.27
N VAL A 58 -5.33 40.25 9.81
CA VAL A 58 -6.07 41.49 9.72
C VAL A 58 -5.79 42.01 8.32
N PRO A 59 -6.78 42.07 7.41
CA PRO A 59 -6.62 42.77 6.15
C PRO A 59 -6.08 44.15 6.50
N TYR A 60 -5.01 44.60 5.82
CA TYR A 60 -4.40 45.91 6.03
C TYR A 60 -5.40 47.01 5.66
N GLU A 61 -6.42 47.21 6.49
CA GLU A 61 -7.03 48.51 6.66
C GLU A 61 -6.04 49.29 7.52
N PRO A 62 -5.46 50.38 6.98
CA PRO A 62 -4.60 51.23 7.78
C PRO A 62 -5.39 51.66 9.02
N TYR A 63 -4.84 51.37 10.21
CA TYR A 63 -5.39 51.78 11.49
C TYR A 63 -5.92 53.21 11.36
N ARG A 64 -7.18 53.50 11.73
CA ARG A 64 -7.76 54.86 11.62
C ARG A 64 -6.89 55.95 12.29
N ALA A 65 -6.03 55.58 13.24
CA ALA A 65 -5.06 56.48 13.87
C ALA A 65 -3.79 56.74 13.04
N ALA A 66 -3.47 55.90 12.05
CA ALA A 66 -2.27 55.97 11.22
C ALA A 66 -2.44 56.78 9.91
N VAL A 67 -3.64 57.32 9.66
CA VAL A 67 -3.95 58.16 8.48
C VAL A 67 -4.14 59.63 8.85
N ALA A 68 -3.95 60.00 10.11
CA ALA A 68 -3.85 61.41 10.47
C ALA A 68 -2.50 61.93 9.95
N PRO A 69 -2.46 62.91 9.03
CA PRO A 69 -1.21 63.48 8.59
C PRO A 69 -0.47 64.01 9.81
N MET A 70 0.81 63.62 10.02
CA MET A 70 1.71 64.29 10.97
C MET A 70 2.15 65.67 10.46
N VAL A 71 1.25 66.36 9.76
CA VAL A 71 1.40 67.77 9.46
C VAL A 71 1.01 68.47 10.75
N SER A 72 1.83 69.40 11.22
CA SER A 72 1.39 70.38 12.21
C SER A 72 0.21 71.13 11.59
N SER A 73 -1.01 70.64 11.80
CA SER A 73 -2.19 71.47 11.65
C SER A 73 -1.87 72.69 12.49
N SER A 74 -1.73 73.84 11.85
CA SER A 74 -1.51 75.11 12.52
C SER A 74 -2.58 75.22 13.59
N PHE A 75 -2.24 74.86 14.82
CA PHE A 75 -3.09 75.07 15.95
C PHE A 75 -3.11 76.59 16.07
N HIS A 76 -4.04 77.22 15.36
CA HIS A 76 -4.54 78.52 15.73
C HIS A 76 -5.16 78.27 17.11
N TYR A 77 -4.35 78.41 18.15
CA TYR A 77 -4.89 78.86 19.41
C TYR A 77 -5.59 80.17 19.07
N LYS A 78 -6.91 80.14 18.89
CA LYS A 78 -7.70 81.34 19.14
C LYS A 78 -7.54 81.54 20.64
N LEU A 79 -6.51 82.28 21.04
CA LEU A 79 -6.54 82.97 22.31
C LEU A 79 -7.79 83.84 22.21
N ASN A 80 -8.87 83.39 22.85
CA ASN A 80 -10.04 84.21 23.06
C ASN A 80 -9.63 85.24 24.11
N ILE A 81 -8.90 86.25 23.66
CA ILE A 81 -8.59 87.39 24.47
C ILE A 81 -9.89 88.17 24.57
N ASP A 82 -10.59 88.03 25.68
CA ASP A 82 -11.85 88.73 25.92
C ASP A 82 -11.62 90.22 25.69
N SER A 83 -12.40 90.78 24.77
CA SER A 83 -12.36 92.20 24.40
C SER A 83 -12.50 93.11 25.63
N GLU A 84 -13.16 92.66 26.70
CA GLU A 84 -13.27 93.38 27.96
C GLU A 84 -11.94 93.44 28.72
N THR A 85 -11.09 92.41 28.67
CA THR A 85 -9.78 92.44 29.33
C THR A 85 -8.81 93.38 28.62
N VAL A 86 -8.82 93.39 27.28
CA VAL A 86 -8.01 94.31 26.45
C VAL A 86 -8.54 95.74 26.57
N ASN A 87 -9.86 95.93 26.59
CA ASN A 87 -10.44 97.25 26.82
C ASN A 87 -10.20 97.73 28.26
N SER A 88 -10.25 96.87 29.27
CA SER A 88 -9.90 97.25 30.65
C SER A 88 -8.43 97.63 30.78
N LEU A 89 -7.54 96.91 30.10
CA LEU A 89 -6.11 97.22 30.08
C LEU A 89 -5.84 98.52 29.32
N ALA A 90 -6.49 98.71 28.17
CA ALA A 90 -6.42 99.96 27.41
C ALA A 90 -6.96 101.14 28.23
N THR A 91 -8.06 100.96 28.97
CA THR A 91 -8.63 101.98 29.85
C THR A 91 -7.71 102.27 31.03
N SER A 92 -7.09 101.24 31.62
CA SER A 92 -6.10 101.37 32.71
C SER A 92 -4.85 102.11 32.26
N VAL A 93 -4.37 101.83 31.04
CA VAL A 93 -3.24 102.52 30.42
C VAL A 93 -3.61 103.98 30.11
N ILE A 94 -4.78 104.25 29.53
CA ILE A 94 -5.27 105.61 29.28
C ILE A 94 -5.42 106.40 30.60
N GLN A 95 -5.87 105.75 31.68
CA GLN A 95 -6.01 106.37 33.00
C GLN A 95 -4.65 106.71 33.63
N LEU A 96 -3.63 105.87 33.44
CA LEU A 96 -2.26 106.17 33.86
C LEU A 96 -1.61 107.32 33.08
N TYR A 97 -1.96 107.50 31.81
CA TYR A 97 -1.50 108.64 31.01
C TYR A 97 -2.25 109.94 31.37
N SER A 98 -3.54 109.85 31.74
CA SER A 98 -4.38 111.01 32.07
C SER A 98 -4.11 111.60 33.46
N ASP A 99 -3.59 110.81 34.41
CA ASP A 99 -3.22 111.29 35.76
C ASP A 99 -1.83 111.97 35.83
N SER A 100 -1.14 112.14 34.70
CA SER A 100 0.22 112.69 34.65
C SER A 100 0.32 114.19 34.30
N GLU A 101 -0.79 114.85 33.98
CA GLU A 101 -0.82 116.30 33.72
C GLU A 101 -1.25 117.08 34.97
N GLY A 102 -0.32 117.33 35.90
CA GLY A 102 -0.65 118.20 37.04
C GLY A 102 0.35 118.26 38.19
N LYS A 103 1.39 119.10 38.02
CA LYS A 103 2.15 119.79 39.10
C LYS A 103 2.92 118.93 40.12
N GLY A 104 4.25 118.92 39.92
CA GLY A 104 5.22 119.05 41.02
C GLY A 104 5.81 117.75 41.58
N PHE A 105 6.65 117.05 40.81
CA PHE A 105 7.49 115.97 41.37
C PHE A 105 8.73 115.67 40.51
N GLU A 106 9.52 116.69 40.16
CA GLU A 106 10.66 116.57 39.24
C GLU A 106 11.93 115.95 39.86
N ILE A 107 11.96 115.58 41.15
CA ILE A 107 13.19 115.08 41.79
C ILE A 107 13.13 113.59 42.19
N ASN A 108 11.95 113.02 42.47
CA ASN A 108 11.84 111.61 42.91
C ASN A 108 11.38 110.65 41.79
N ASN A 109 10.81 111.17 40.70
CA ASN A 109 10.50 110.37 39.51
C ASN A 109 11.76 109.96 38.77
N SER A 110 12.81 110.78 38.75
CA SER A 110 14.09 110.43 38.10
C SER A 110 14.76 109.19 38.71
N ALA A 111 14.72 109.03 40.05
CA ALA A 111 15.31 107.88 40.73
C ALA A 111 14.50 106.58 40.53
N LYS A 112 13.17 106.64 40.59
CA LYS A 112 12.29 105.49 40.28
C LYS A 112 12.34 105.10 38.80
N VAL A 113 12.41 106.08 37.89
CA VAL A 113 12.57 105.85 36.45
C VAL A 113 13.91 105.18 36.19
N LYS A 114 15.02 105.65 36.79
CA LYS A 114 16.32 104.99 36.67
C LYS A 114 16.35 103.56 37.23
N ALA A 115 15.73 103.32 38.39
CA ALA A 115 15.66 101.98 38.98
C ALA A 115 14.78 101.02 38.16
N LEU A 116 13.70 101.53 37.55
CA LEU A 116 12.88 100.78 36.60
C LEU A 116 13.62 100.51 35.29
N GLU A 117 14.37 101.48 34.76
CA GLU A 117 15.24 101.32 33.58
C GLU A 117 16.35 100.29 33.82
N GLU A 118 17.00 100.30 34.98
CA GLU A 118 17.97 99.27 35.37
C GLU A 118 17.33 97.88 35.48
N LYS A 119 16.11 97.79 35.99
CA LYS A 119 15.39 96.51 36.08
C LYS A 119 14.92 96.03 34.70
N VAL A 120 14.49 96.93 33.83
CA VAL A 120 14.11 96.64 32.43
C VAL A 120 15.34 96.16 31.66
N THR A 121 16.47 96.85 31.77
CA THR A 121 17.72 96.44 31.11
C THR A 121 18.26 95.12 31.65
N SER A 122 18.13 94.86 32.96
CA SER A 122 18.46 93.56 33.57
C SER A 122 17.55 92.44 33.07
N LEU A 123 16.23 92.67 33.01
CA LEU A 123 15.26 91.69 32.51
C LEU A 123 15.42 91.44 31.00
N GLU A 124 15.75 92.48 30.23
CA GLU A 124 16.08 92.32 28.81
C GLU A 124 17.34 91.50 28.60
N LYS A 125 18.34 91.66 29.47
CA LYS A 125 19.56 90.85 29.44
C LYS A 125 19.24 89.39 29.78
N GLU A 126 18.47 89.15 30.84
CA GLU A 126 18.04 87.81 31.25
C GLU A 126 17.17 87.14 30.16
N ASN A 127 16.26 87.89 29.53
CA ASN A 127 15.42 87.39 28.45
C ASN A 127 16.24 87.06 27.19
N LYS A 128 17.25 87.87 26.87
CA LYS A 128 18.22 87.55 25.79
C LYS A 128 19.00 86.28 26.12
N GLU A 129 19.45 86.11 27.36
CA GLU A 129 20.23 84.95 27.80
C GLU A 129 19.38 83.66 27.86
N LEU A 130 18.12 83.77 28.29
CA LEU A 130 17.16 82.67 28.19
C LEU A 130 16.84 82.33 26.73
N SER A 131 16.63 83.34 25.88
CA SER A 131 16.36 83.13 24.45
C SER A 131 17.51 82.41 23.75
N THR A 132 18.77 82.75 24.06
CA THR A 132 19.92 82.05 23.48
C THR A 132 20.04 80.62 24.01
N GLN A 133 19.78 80.37 25.30
CA GLN A 133 19.73 79.02 25.85
C GLN A 133 18.63 78.16 25.21
N TYR A 134 17.44 78.73 25.01
CA TYR A 134 16.35 78.05 24.29
C TYR A 134 16.73 77.71 22.85
N GLN A 135 17.44 78.61 22.17
CA GLN A 135 17.91 78.38 20.80
C GLN A 135 18.92 77.22 20.74
N ILE A 136 19.88 77.18 21.68
CA ILE A 136 20.85 76.09 21.80
C ILE A 136 20.14 74.77 22.13
N LEU A 137 19.16 74.77 23.04
CA LEU A 137 18.38 73.56 23.37
C LEU A 137 17.54 73.08 22.18
N ALA A 138 16.99 73.99 21.38
CA ALA A 138 16.26 73.64 20.17
C ALA A 138 17.18 73.00 19.12
N GLU A 139 18.40 73.52 18.96
CA GLU A 139 19.43 72.99 18.06
C GLU A 139 19.90 71.60 18.50
N VAL A 140 20.24 71.44 19.78
CA VAL A 140 20.64 70.13 20.35
C VAL A 140 19.51 69.10 20.21
N ASN A 141 18.25 69.48 20.43
CA ASN A 141 17.11 68.59 20.20
C ASN A 141 16.91 68.22 18.73
N ALA A 142 17.17 69.15 17.81
CA ALA A 142 17.12 68.86 16.38
C ALA A 142 18.20 67.85 15.99
N ASP A 143 19.42 68.02 16.51
CA ASP A 143 20.54 67.13 16.21
C ASP A 143 20.41 65.76 16.89
N LEU A 144 19.91 65.70 18.12
CA LEU A 144 19.55 64.43 18.78
C LEU A 144 18.49 63.65 17.99
N LYS A 145 17.46 64.33 17.47
CA LYS A 145 16.46 63.68 16.60
C LYS A 145 17.07 63.15 15.31
N LYS A 146 17.94 63.91 14.66
CA LYS A 146 18.65 63.44 13.46
C LYS A 146 19.52 62.23 13.77
N LEU A 147 20.29 62.27 14.86
CA LEU A 147 21.14 61.17 15.30
C LEU A 147 20.30 59.93 15.60
N LEU A 148 19.19 60.08 16.32
CA LEU A 148 18.29 58.97 16.66
C LEU A 148 17.66 58.36 15.40
N VAL A 149 17.19 59.19 14.48
CA VAL A 149 16.63 58.72 13.19
C VAL A 149 17.69 58.02 12.36
N ALA A 150 18.94 58.50 12.35
CA ALA A 150 20.04 57.85 11.66
C ALA A 150 20.37 56.49 12.30
N SER A 151 20.57 56.43 13.62
CA SER A 151 20.93 55.19 14.33
C SER A 151 19.83 54.14 14.32
N LEU A 152 18.55 54.54 14.47
CA LEU A 152 17.43 53.59 14.46
C LEU A 152 16.95 53.25 13.05
N GLY A 153 17.10 54.17 12.09
CA GLY A 153 16.68 53.94 10.71
C GLY A 153 17.48 52.81 10.06
N GLU A 154 18.80 52.83 10.23
CA GLU A 154 19.71 51.83 9.64
C GLU A 154 19.50 50.42 10.21
N ASP A 155 19.33 50.28 11.54
CA ASP A 155 19.11 48.98 12.19
C ASP A 155 17.77 48.36 11.78
N VAL A 156 16.70 49.16 11.75
CA VAL A 156 15.38 48.70 11.30
C VAL A 156 15.41 48.31 9.82
N GLU A 157 16.05 49.11 8.96
CA GLU A 157 16.20 48.80 7.53
C GLU A 157 16.93 47.47 7.32
N THR A 158 18.07 47.28 7.99
CA THR A 158 18.86 46.05 7.90
C THR A 158 18.05 44.83 8.34
N LYS A 159 17.31 44.94 9.45
CA LYS A 159 16.47 43.86 9.95
C LYS A 159 15.33 43.51 8.99
N VAL A 160 14.69 44.51 8.38
CA VAL A 160 13.64 44.30 7.38
C VAL A 160 14.20 43.61 6.13
N LEU A 161 15.39 44.00 5.66
CA LEU A 161 16.05 43.36 4.53
C LEU A 161 16.35 41.89 4.82
N PHE A 162 16.94 41.57 5.98
CA PHE A 162 17.20 40.18 6.39
C PHE A 162 15.91 39.36 6.46
N MET A 163 14.86 39.88 7.11
CA MET A 163 13.57 39.20 7.20
C MET A 163 12.91 39.00 5.83
N THR A 164 13.07 39.95 4.91
CA THR A 164 12.53 39.86 3.55
C THR A 164 13.26 38.77 2.75
N GLN A 165 14.58 38.71 2.88
CA GLN A 165 15.40 37.66 2.27
C GLN A 165 15.05 36.28 2.81
N ASP A 166 14.94 36.13 4.13
CA ASP A 166 14.57 34.88 4.78
C ASP A 166 13.16 34.43 4.37
N LYS A 167 12.18 35.35 4.35
CA LYS A 167 10.84 35.06 3.84
C LYS A 167 10.85 34.59 2.39
N ALA A 168 11.66 35.22 1.53
CA ALA A 168 11.81 34.79 0.14
C ALA A 168 12.47 33.41 0.03
N GLN A 169 13.44 33.09 0.89
CA GLN A 169 14.10 31.80 0.96
C GLN A 169 13.15 30.69 1.42
N LEU A 170 12.41 30.92 2.51
CA LEU A 170 11.39 30.01 3.00
C LEU A 170 10.30 29.78 1.95
N GLY A 171 9.88 30.83 1.24
CA GLY A 171 8.92 30.69 0.13
C GLY A 171 9.42 29.74 -0.96
N ARG A 172 10.70 29.81 -1.34
CA ARG A 172 11.31 28.87 -2.29
C ARG A 172 11.37 27.45 -1.75
N GLU A 173 11.71 27.28 -0.48
CA GLU A 173 11.81 25.95 0.13
C GLU A 173 10.44 25.28 0.25
N VAL A 174 9.40 26.03 0.60
CA VAL A 174 8.01 25.54 0.61
C VAL A 174 7.58 25.08 -0.78
N LEU A 175 7.89 25.85 -1.83
CA LEU A 175 7.59 25.44 -3.21
C LEU A 175 8.35 24.18 -3.63
N ARG A 176 9.62 24.07 -3.24
CA ARG A 176 10.45 22.88 -3.50
C ARG A 176 9.87 21.64 -2.82
N LEU A 177 9.49 21.76 -1.55
CA LEU A 177 8.88 20.67 -0.79
C LEU A 177 7.49 20.29 -1.33
N ALA A 178 6.70 21.26 -1.78
CA ALA A 178 5.42 20.99 -2.42
C ALA A 178 5.58 20.18 -3.72
N ALA A 179 6.53 20.55 -4.58
CA ALA A 179 6.82 19.81 -5.80
C ALA A 179 7.34 18.39 -5.52
N GLU A 180 8.20 18.23 -4.50
CA GLU A 180 8.68 16.91 -4.10
C GLU A 180 7.55 16.03 -3.53
N LEU A 181 6.64 16.62 -2.75
CA LEU A 181 5.47 15.92 -2.23
C LEU A 181 4.55 15.44 -3.37
N GLU A 182 4.34 16.25 -4.40
CA GLU A 182 3.58 15.87 -5.59
C GLU A 182 4.25 14.71 -6.34
N ARG A 183 5.58 14.76 -6.51
CA ARG A 183 6.37 13.69 -7.13
C ARG A 183 6.25 12.37 -6.36
N VAL A 184 6.42 12.40 -5.04
CA VAL A 184 6.27 11.21 -4.18
C VAL A 184 4.83 10.71 -4.19
N GLY A 185 3.85 11.61 -4.25
CA GLY A 185 2.43 11.26 -4.40
C GLY A 185 2.17 10.47 -5.68
N GLU A 186 2.69 10.92 -6.81
CA GLU A 186 2.58 10.23 -8.09
C GLU A 186 3.26 8.84 -8.06
N GLU A 187 4.45 8.74 -7.48
CA GLU A 187 5.12 7.43 -7.30
C GLU A 187 4.30 6.48 -6.43
N ALA A 188 3.70 6.97 -5.36
CA ALA A 188 2.81 6.18 -4.50
C ALA A 188 1.55 5.72 -5.25
N HIS A 189 0.96 6.57 -6.08
CA HIS A 189 -0.17 6.21 -6.93
C HIS A 189 0.19 5.14 -7.96
N GLN A 190 1.36 5.24 -8.59
CA GLN A 190 1.85 4.24 -9.54
C GLN A 190 2.12 2.88 -8.87
N LEU A 191 2.74 2.88 -7.70
CA LEU A 191 2.95 1.66 -6.91
C LEU A 191 1.63 1.00 -6.49
N SER A 192 0.65 1.81 -6.09
CA SER A 192 -0.71 1.32 -5.77
C SER A 192 -1.40 0.70 -6.99
N ALA A 193 -1.34 1.35 -8.15
CA ALA A 193 -1.89 0.82 -9.40
C ALA A 193 -1.23 -0.52 -9.78
N HIS A 194 0.09 -0.62 -9.67
CA HIS A 194 0.80 -1.89 -9.89
C HIS A 194 0.39 -2.97 -8.89
N SER A 195 0.21 -2.62 -7.61
CA SER A 195 -0.26 -3.55 -6.58
C SER A 195 -1.62 -4.16 -6.96
N HIS A 196 -2.59 -3.32 -7.37
CA HIS A 196 -3.90 -3.79 -7.83
C HIS A 196 -3.82 -4.67 -9.09
N LEU A 197 -2.94 -4.35 -10.04
CA LEU A 197 -2.72 -5.20 -11.22
C LEU A 197 -2.16 -6.57 -10.82
N TRP A 198 -1.24 -6.62 -9.86
CA TRP A 198 -0.69 -7.88 -9.35
C TRP A 198 -1.72 -8.69 -8.58
N GLU A 199 -2.56 -8.03 -7.76
CA GLU A 199 -3.68 -8.67 -7.08
C GLU A 199 -4.64 -9.31 -8.09
N GLY A 200 -5.02 -8.58 -9.14
CA GLY A 200 -5.87 -9.09 -10.22
C GLY A 200 -5.25 -10.26 -10.98
N LYS A 201 -3.96 -10.17 -11.33
CA LYS A 201 -3.21 -11.26 -11.99
C LYS A 201 -3.11 -12.49 -11.10
N PHE A 202 -2.78 -12.32 -9.83
CA PHE A 202 -2.67 -13.43 -8.87
C PHE A 202 -4.02 -14.12 -8.70
N LYS A 203 -5.11 -13.34 -8.57
CA LYS A 203 -6.46 -13.87 -8.44
C LYS A 203 -6.86 -14.70 -9.66
N ALA A 204 -6.64 -14.18 -10.87
CA ALA A 204 -6.90 -14.91 -12.11
C ALA A 204 -6.08 -16.21 -12.18
N CYS A 205 -4.78 -16.16 -11.85
CA CYS A 205 -3.94 -17.36 -11.79
C CYS A 205 -4.42 -18.36 -10.73
N SER A 206 -4.91 -17.91 -9.57
CA SER A 206 -5.41 -18.81 -8.53
C SER A 206 -6.63 -19.60 -8.99
N VAL A 207 -7.56 -18.96 -9.72
CA VAL A 207 -8.73 -19.62 -10.31
C VAL A 207 -8.29 -20.63 -11.36
N LEU A 208 -7.34 -20.27 -12.23
CA LEU A 208 -6.79 -21.19 -13.23
C LEU A 208 -6.13 -22.42 -12.58
N VAL A 209 -5.38 -22.24 -11.50
CA VAL A 209 -4.76 -23.35 -10.78
C VAL A 209 -5.83 -24.23 -10.12
N GLN A 210 -6.90 -23.64 -9.58
CA GLN A 210 -8.03 -24.39 -9.04
C GLN A 210 -8.72 -25.24 -10.13
N ASP A 211 -9.04 -24.63 -11.29
CA ASP A 211 -9.64 -25.34 -12.42
C ASP A 211 -8.75 -26.51 -12.90
N LEU A 212 -7.42 -26.29 -12.94
CA LEU A 212 -6.46 -27.34 -13.29
C LEU A 212 -6.39 -28.46 -12.24
N ALA A 213 -6.51 -28.12 -10.96
CA ALA A 213 -6.55 -29.11 -9.88
C ALA A 213 -7.82 -29.96 -9.97
N GLU A 214 -8.97 -29.35 -10.25
CA GLU A 214 -10.25 -30.03 -10.46
C GLU A 214 -10.17 -30.96 -11.69
N GLN A 215 -9.67 -30.48 -12.83
CA GLN A 215 -9.48 -31.30 -14.03
C GLN A 215 -8.52 -32.48 -13.79
N LYS A 216 -7.45 -32.26 -13.02
CA LYS A 216 -6.52 -33.33 -12.64
C LYS A 216 -7.21 -34.37 -11.76
N ALA A 217 -8.02 -33.95 -10.80
CA ALA A 217 -8.77 -34.86 -9.93
C ALA A 217 -9.75 -35.72 -10.76
N ASP A 218 -10.49 -35.10 -11.68
CA ASP A 218 -11.44 -35.79 -12.57
C ASP A 218 -10.75 -36.82 -13.47
N LEU A 219 -9.63 -36.44 -14.09
CA LEU A 219 -8.84 -37.35 -14.94
C LEU A 219 -8.23 -38.48 -14.11
N SER A 220 -7.75 -38.19 -12.90
CA SER A 220 -7.21 -39.22 -12.01
C SER A 220 -8.29 -40.23 -11.60
N LEU A 221 -9.52 -39.77 -11.36
CA LEU A 221 -10.65 -40.63 -11.07
C LEU A 221 -11.02 -41.49 -12.29
N GLN A 222 -11.10 -40.90 -13.48
CA GLN A 222 -11.37 -41.63 -14.73
C GLN A 222 -10.30 -42.69 -15.02
N LEU A 223 -9.03 -42.39 -14.75
CA LEU A 223 -7.93 -43.33 -14.87
C LEU A 223 -8.06 -44.48 -13.87
N GLY A 224 -8.37 -44.18 -12.61
CA GLY A 224 -8.65 -45.18 -11.57
C GLY A 224 -9.78 -46.12 -11.98
N ASN A 225 -10.94 -45.58 -12.36
CA ASN A 225 -12.09 -46.36 -12.82
C ASN A 225 -11.75 -47.25 -14.03
N SER A 226 -10.98 -46.71 -15.00
CA SER A 226 -10.56 -47.49 -16.17
C SER A 226 -9.64 -48.64 -15.79
N ASN A 227 -8.71 -48.41 -14.86
CA ASN A 227 -7.83 -49.45 -14.35
C ASN A 227 -8.61 -50.53 -13.58
N ASP A 228 -9.60 -50.14 -12.76
CA ASP A 228 -10.43 -51.09 -12.01
C ASP A 228 -11.25 -51.99 -12.95
N VAL A 229 -11.80 -51.42 -14.02
CA VAL A 229 -12.51 -52.16 -15.06
C VAL A 229 -11.57 -53.10 -15.81
N ILE A 230 -10.36 -52.66 -16.19
CA ILE A 230 -9.36 -53.52 -16.82
C ILE A 230 -8.98 -54.69 -15.90
N GLN A 231 -8.77 -54.43 -14.61
CA GLN A 231 -8.49 -55.48 -13.64
C GLN A 231 -9.67 -56.46 -13.51
N SER A 232 -10.91 -55.96 -13.57
CA SER A 232 -12.10 -56.82 -13.58
C SER A 232 -12.17 -57.68 -14.84
N MET A 233 -11.91 -57.12 -16.02
CA MET A 233 -11.84 -57.86 -17.28
C MET A 233 -10.77 -58.94 -17.25
N LEU A 234 -9.59 -58.65 -16.69
CA LEU A 234 -8.50 -59.62 -16.56
C LEU A 234 -8.87 -60.76 -15.59
N ARG A 235 -9.57 -60.46 -14.49
CA ARG A 235 -10.08 -61.49 -13.57
C ARG A 235 -11.13 -62.37 -14.24
N GLU A 236 -12.09 -61.78 -14.94
CA GLU A 236 -13.11 -62.53 -15.69
C GLU A 236 -12.48 -63.39 -16.80
N HIS A 237 -11.49 -62.86 -17.51
CA HIS A 237 -10.72 -63.62 -18.50
C HIS A 237 -9.95 -64.79 -17.86
N GLY A 238 -9.36 -64.59 -16.68
CA GLY A 238 -8.72 -65.66 -15.90
C GLY A 238 -9.69 -66.76 -15.52
N ALA A 239 -10.87 -66.41 -15.01
CA ALA A 239 -11.92 -67.37 -14.67
C ALA A 239 -12.39 -68.17 -15.90
N ILE A 240 -12.63 -67.50 -17.04
CA ILE A 240 -13.01 -68.16 -18.29
C ILE A 240 -11.89 -69.12 -18.77
N PHE A 241 -10.63 -68.72 -18.61
CA PHE A 241 -9.50 -69.57 -18.95
C PHE A 241 -9.47 -70.84 -18.08
N GLU A 242 -9.64 -70.71 -16.76
CA GLU A 242 -9.70 -71.84 -15.83
C GLU A 242 -10.87 -72.79 -16.17
N ASP A 243 -12.06 -72.26 -16.44
CA ASP A 243 -13.24 -73.02 -16.84
C ASP A 243 -13.00 -73.82 -18.14
N LEU A 244 -12.40 -73.18 -19.15
CA LEU A 244 -12.08 -73.84 -20.42
C LEU A 244 -10.98 -74.90 -20.26
N CYS A 245 -10.02 -74.68 -19.36
CA CYS A 245 -8.99 -75.66 -19.03
C CYS A 245 -9.61 -76.89 -18.37
N SER A 246 -10.51 -76.69 -17.40
CA SER A 246 -11.26 -77.78 -16.76
C SER A 246 -12.06 -78.55 -17.80
N ALA A 247 -12.85 -77.87 -18.63
CA ALA A 247 -13.66 -78.50 -19.67
C ALA A 247 -12.82 -79.27 -20.70
N TYR A 248 -11.65 -78.74 -21.07
CA TYR A 248 -10.71 -79.43 -21.95
C TYR A 248 -10.14 -80.69 -21.31
N SER A 249 -9.76 -80.61 -20.03
CA SER A 249 -9.27 -81.75 -19.26
C SER A 249 -10.34 -82.84 -19.15
N ASP A 250 -11.57 -82.46 -18.81
CA ASP A 250 -12.71 -83.38 -18.72
C ASP A 250 -12.98 -84.08 -20.05
N LEU A 251 -13.04 -83.32 -21.16
CA LEU A 251 -13.20 -83.89 -22.50
C LEU A 251 -12.02 -84.77 -22.92
N GLN A 252 -10.79 -84.45 -22.49
CA GLN A 252 -9.62 -85.26 -22.75
C GLN A 252 -9.68 -86.59 -21.99
N ILE A 253 -10.12 -86.59 -20.73
CA ILE A 253 -10.35 -87.81 -19.93
C ILE A 253 -11.42 -88.67 -20.60
N ILE A 254 -12.54 -88.08 -21.01
CA ILE A 254 -13.62 -88.79 -21.72
C ILE A 254 -13.07 -89.35 -23.04
N ALA A 255 -12.36 -88.55 -23.84
CA ALA A 255 -11.77 -89.00 -25.11
C ALA A 255 -10.77 -90.15 -24.93
N ALA A 256 -9.97 -90.12 -23.87
CA ALA A 256 -9.03 -91.18 -23.53
C ALA A 256 -9.74 -92.48 -23.09
N ALA A 257 -10.83 -92.37 -22.32
CA ALA A 257 -11.65 -93.53 -21.93
C ALA A 257 -12.25 -94.27 -23.14
N PHE A 258 -12.60 -93.54 -24.21
CA PHE A 258 -13.09 -94.11 -25.47
C PHE A 258 -11.99 -94.49 -26.47
N ASN A 259 -10.73 -94.08 -26.25
CA ASN A 259 -9.62 -94.39 -27.17
C ASN A 259 -8.26 -94.50 -26.44
N PRO A 260 -7.91 -95.69 -25.92
CA PRO A 260 -6.65 -95.89 -25.18
C PRO A 260 -5.40 -95.84 -26.06
N SER A 261 -5.53 -95.82 -27.40
CA SER A 261 -4.38 -95.77 -28.32
C SER A 261 -3.96 -94.35 -28.70
N SER A 262 -4.70 -93.31 -28.30
CA SER A 262 -4.34 -91.93 -28.63
C SER A 262 -3.35 -91.38 -27.58
N LYS A 263 -2.14 -91.04 -28.02
CA LYS A 263 -1.12 -90.46 -27.15
C LYS A 263 -1.53 -89.04 -26.75
N SER A 264 -1.82 -88.84 -25.47
CA SER A 264 -2.11 -87.53 -24.86
C SER A 264 -0.85 -86.65 -24.90
N ALA A 265 -0.82 -85.65 -25.79
CA ALA A 265 0.24 -84.66 -25.80
C ALA A 265 -0.06 -83.59 -24.74
N HIS A 266 0.65 -83.67 -23.62
CA HIS A 266 0.57 -82.72 -22.51
C HIS A 266 1.57 -81.58 -22.72
N ALA A 267 1.06 -80.37 -22.94
CA ALA A 267 1.70 -79.10 -22.61
C ALA A 267 0.63 -78.00 -22.71
N MET A 268 0.03 -77.66 -21.57
CA MET A 268 -1.05 -76.66 -21.50
C MET A 268 -0.44 -75.30 -21.17
N SER A 269 0.12 -74.66 -22.19
CA SER A 269 0.42 -73.22 -22.18
C SER A 269 -0.07 -72.68 -23.51
N ALA A 270 -1.39 -72.51 -23.61
CA ALA A 270 -2.03 -72.00 -24.81
C ALA A 270 -2.75 -70.70 -24.48
N ASP A 271 -2.67 -69.73 -25.37
CA ASP A 271 -3.53 -68.55 -25.41
C ASP A 271 -5.02 -68.97 -25.36
N LEU A 272 -5.89 -68.15 -24.74
CA LEU A 272 -7.32 -68.45 -24.54
C LEU A 272 -8.00 -68.84 -25.86
N HIS A 273 -7.66 -68.14 -26.94
CA HIS A 273 -8.18 -68.42 -28.27
C HIS A 273 -7.70 -69.77 -28.82
N VAL A 274 -6.43 -70.11 -28.58
CA VAL A 274 -5.86 -71.39 -29.00
C VAL A 274 -6.47 -72.54 -28.20
N LEU A 275 -6.68 -72.36 -26.90
CA LEU A 275 -7.37 -73.31 -26.04
C LEU A 275 -8.82 -73.53 -26.52
N GLY A 276 -9.56 -72.45 -26.80
CA GLY A 276 -10.91 -72.53 -27.34
C GLY A 276 -10.99 -73.27 -28.68
N LYS A 277 -10.04 -73.06 -29.59
CA LYS A 277 -9.95 -73.81 -30.85
C LYS A 277 -9.69 -75.30 -30.63
N ARG A 278 -8.79 -75.65 -29.71
CA ARG A 278 -8.46 -77.05 -29.38
C ARG A 278 -9.62 -77.76 -28.69
N LEU A 279 -10.31 -77.07 -27.79
CA LEU A 279 -11.53 -77.57 -27.17
C LEU A 279 -12.59 -77.87 -28.23
N LYS A 280 -12.78 -76.95 -29.19
CA LYS A 280 -13.71 -77.14 -30.30
C LYS A 280 -13.33 -78.32 -31.19
N SER A 281 -12.05 -78.47 -31.56
CA SER A 281 -11.62 -79.62 -32.38
C SER A 281 -11.82 -80.94 -31.63
N LEU A 282 -11.44 -81.00 -30.36
CA LEU A 282 -11.64 -82.20 -29.52
C LEU A 282 -13.13 -82.54 -29.37
N SER A 283 -13.98 -81.53 -29.18
CA SER A 283 -15.43 -81.70 -29.11
C SER A 283 -16.01 -82.22 -30.42
N ILE A 284 -15.55 -81.73 -31.58
CA ILE A 284 -15.99 -82.21 -32.90
C ILE A 284 -15.54 -83.66 -33.11
N ASP A 285 -14.27 -83.97 -32.84
CA ASP A 285 -13.73 -85.33 -33.00
C ASP A 285 -14.51 -86.35 -32.14
N LEU A 286 -14.87 -85.95 -30.92
CA LEU A 286 -15.66 -86.76 -30.00
C LEU A 286 -17.13 -86.88 -30.44
N LYS A 287 -17.72 -85.78 -30.96
CA LYS A 287 -19.08 -85.78 -31.53
C LYS A 287 -19.20 -86.70 -32.74
N GLU A 288 -18.27 -86.60 -33.70
CA GLU A 288 -18.26 -87.43 -34.91
C GLU A 288 -18.17 -88.92 -34.56
N ARG A 289 -17.49 -89.27 -33.46
CA ARG A 289 -17.36 -90.65 -32.99
C ARG A 289 -18.58 -91.17 -32.24
N LEU A 290 -19.16 -90.36 -31.35
CA LEU A 290 -20.30 -90.78 -30.52
C LEU A 290 -21.62 -90.81 -31.30
N ILE A 291 -21.81 -89.86 -32.23
CA ILE A 291 -23.10 -89.63 -32.90
C ILE A 291 -23.02 -89.94 -34.41
N GLY A 292 -21.82 -90.10 -34.97
CA GLY A 292 -21.60 -90.25 -36.41
C GLY A 292 -21.58 -88.91 -37.14
N LYS A 293 -21.39 -88.94 -38.47
CA LYS A 293 -21.41 -87.74 -39.33
C LYS A 293 -22.85 -87.21 -39.48
N SER A 294 -23.39 -86.57 -38.45
CA SER A 294 -24.72 -85.97 -38.50
C SER A 294 -24.70 -84.71 -39.38
N THR A 295 -25.58 -84.64 -40.38
CA THR A 295 -25.87 -83.45 -41.18
C THR A 295 -26.28 -82.29 -40.26
N GLU A 296 -25.68 -81.13 -40.49
CA GLU A 296 -25.73 -79.96 -39.62
C GLU A 296 -27.17 -79.48 -39.31
N SER A 297 -27.50 -79.39 -38.02
CA SER A 297 -28.59 -78.54 -37.51
C SER A 297 -28.15 -77.92 -36.18
N GLY A 298 -27.04 -77.16 -36.22
CA GLY A 298 -26.64 -76.32 -35.11
C GLY A 298 -27.38 -74.99 -35.16
N ILE A 299 -28.13 -74.65 -34.12
CA ILE A 299 -28.75 -73.32 -33.97
C ILE A 299 -27.64 -72.26 -34.10
N PRO A 300 -27.76 -71.29 -35.02
CA PRO A 300 -26.72 -70.28 -35.21
C PRO A 300 -26.68 -69.33 -34.01
N PHE A 301 -25.76 -69.57 -33.08
CA PHE A 301 -25.49 -68.73 -31.90
C PHE A 301 -24.93 -67.32 -32.21
N LYS A 302 -25.06 -66.83 -33.44
CA LYS A 302 -24.46 -65.56 -33.90
C LYS A 302 -25.02 -64.31 -33.19
N HIS A 303 -26.15 -64.42 -32.47
CA HIS A 303 -26.81 -63.28 -31.81
C HIS A 303 -26.76 -63.31 -30.26
N VAL A 304 -26.01 -64.23 -29.64
CA VAL A 304 -25.94 -64.34 -28.16
C VAL A 304 -24.56 -63.98 -27.62
N ARG A 305 -23.85 -63.03 -28.23
CA ARG A 305 -22.70 -62.44 -27.51
C ARG A 305 -23.24 -61.44 -26.52
N GLN A 306 -23.46 -61.89 -25.28
CA GLN A 306 -23.66 -61.00 -24.16
C GLN A 306 -22.28 -60.56 -23.69
N PHE A 307 -22.04 -59.25 -23.69
CA PHE A 307 -20.85 -58.69 -23.05
C PHE A 307 -20.87 -59.06 -21.58
N THR A 308 -19.71 -59.43 -21.06
CA THR A 308 -19.50 -59.56 -19.62
C THR A 308 -19.75 -58.22 -18.92
N LYS A 309 -19.96 -58.27 -17.61
CA LYS A 309 -20.24 -57.06 -16.82
C LYS A 309 -19.11 -56.04 -16.97
N SER A 310 -17.86 -56.49 -16.86
CA SER A 310 -16.69 -55.63 -17.00
C SER A 310 -16.49 -55.11 -18.44
N GLU A 311 -16.79 -55.91 -19.48
CA GLU A 311 -16.77 -55.43 -20.87
C GLU A 311 -17.80 -54.32 -21.08
N ASN A 312 -19.03 -54.46 -20.57
CA ASN A 312 -20.05 -53.41 -20.68
C ASN A 312 -19.62 -52.11 -19.98
N GLU A 313 -19.04 -52.21 -18.79
CA GLU A 313 -18.49 -51.06 -18.05
C GLU A 313 -17.34 -50.40 -18.83
N ALA A 314 -16.46 -51.18 -19.45
CA ALA A 314 -15.38 -50.68 -20.32
C ALA A 314 -15.93 -49.94 -21.54
N TYR A 315 -16.97 -50.47 -22.19
CA TYR A 315 -17.63 -49.82 -23.32
C TYR A 315 -18.25 -48.49 -22.93
N GLN A 316 -18.87 -48.39 -21.75
CA GLN A 316 -19.44 -47.14 -21.25
C GLN A 316 -18.35 -46.10 -20.95
N LEU A 317 -17.25 -46.49 -20.32
CA LEU A 317 -16.11 -45.61 -20.06
C LEU A 317 -15.46 -45.09 -21.36
N LEU A 318 -15.31 -45.95 -22.38
CA LEU A 318 -14.78 -45.56 -23.69
C LEU A 318 -15.69 -44.58 -24.44
N GLN A 319 -17.01 -44.67 -24.27
CA GLN A 319 -17.94 -43.69 -24.82
C GLN A 319 -17.86 -42.36 -24.08
N GLY A 320 -17.76 -42.38 -22.75
CA GLY A 320 -17.57 -41.19 -21.92
C GLY A 320 -16.26 -40.44 -22.20
N ALA A 321 -15.15 -41.18 -22.38
CA ALA A 321 -13.82 -40.62 -22.61
C ALA A 321 -13.70 -39.82 -23.92
N LYS A 322 -14.46 -40.19 -24.96
CA LYS A 322 -14.50 -39.44 -26.23
C LYS A 322 -15.14 -38.06 -26.08
N GLN A 323 -16.01 -37.89 -25.09
CA GLN A 323 -16.73 -36.64 -24.85
C GLN A 323 -15.93 -35.66 -23.97
N THR A 324 -15.12 -36.18 -23.04
CA THR A 324 -14.23 -35.38 -22.18
C THR A 324 -12.99 -34.88 -22.93
N SER A 325 -12.42 -35.68 -23.83
CA SER A 325 -11.23 -35.31 -24.62
C SER A 325 -11.43 -34.02 -25.46
N ARG A 326 -12.62 -33.77 -25.99
CA ARG A 326 -12.92 -32.53 -26.75
C ARG A 326 -13.00 -31.28 -25.88
N LYS A 327 -13.36 -31.40 -24.60
CA LYS A 327 -13.57 -30.24 -23.70
C LYS A 327 -12.27 -29.74 -23.06
N VAL A 328 -11.27 -30.61 -22.88
CA VAL A 328 -10.06 -30.31 -22.09
C VAL A 328 -8.89 -29.80 -22.94
N ILE A 329 -8.78 -30.22 -24.21
CA ILE A 329 -7.58 -29.98 -25.03
C ILE A 329 -7.47 -28.53 -25.53
N TYR A 330 -8.58 -27.86 -25.83
CA TYR A 330 -8.57 -26.46 -26.31
C TYR A 330 -8.19 -25.41 -25.25
N PRO A 331 -8.70 -25.45 -24.00
CA PRO A 331 -8.31 -24.47 -22.99
C PRO A 331 -6.87 -24.65 -22.49
N PHE A 332 -6.38 -25.89 -22.38
CA PHE A 332 -5.07 -26.19 -21.77
C PHE A 332 -3.88 -25.63 -22.57
N VAL A 333 -3.89 -25.71 -23.90
CA VAL A 333 -2.78 -25.19 -24.72
C VAL A 333 -2.74 -23.66 -24.72
N VAL A 334 -3.90 -23.01 -24.74
CA VAL A 334 -4.00 -21.55 -24.71
C VAL A 334 -3.64 -21.01 -23.32
N GLN A 335 -4.08 -21.67 -22.24
CA GLN A 335 -3.76 -21.29 -20.87
C GLN A 335 -2.30 -21.58 -20.51
N ALA A 336 -1.70 -22.69 -20.98
CA ALA A 336 -0.29 -22.99 -20.74
C ALA A 336 0.65 -21.95 -21.40
N VAL A 337 0.33 -21.49 -22.61
CA VAL A 337 1.07 -20.42 -23.29
C VAL A 337 0.90 -19.08 -22.57
N TRP A 338 -0.30 -18.81 -22.04
CA TRP A 338 -0.58 -17.60 -21.26
C TRP A 338 0.15 -17.61 -19.90
N LEU A 339 0.09 -18.72 -19.16
CA LEU A 339 0.80 -18.92 -17.89
C LEU A 339 2.32 -18.87 -18.08
N ALA A 340 2.88 -19.48 -19.13
CA ALA A 340 4.30 -19.39 -19.42
C ALA A 340 4.75 -17.94 -19.66
N ARG A 341 3.97 -17.14 -20.41
CA ARG A 341 4.24 -15.71 -20.58
C ARG A 341 4.04 -14.90 -19.30
N CYS A 342 3.03 -15.23 -18.49
CA CYS A 342 2.73 -14.53 -17.26
C CYS A 342 3.65 -14.89 -16.09
N PHE A 343 4.33 -16.04 -16.09
CA PHE A 343 5.23 -16.48 -15.00
C PHE A 343 6.72 -16.31 -15.32
N LEU A 344 7.17 -16.42 -16.59
CA LEU A 344 8.60 -16.17 -16.91
C LEU A 344 9.01 -14.70 -16.76
N ILE A 345 8.08 -13.77 -16.98
CA ILE A 345 8.34 -12.33 -16.84
C ILE A 345 8.46 -11.90 -15.35
N PRO A 346 7.61 -12.35 -14.40
CA PRO A 346 7.76 -11.99 -13.00
C PRO A 346 8.90 -12.70 -12.29
N VAL A 347 9.31 -13.94 -12.64
CA VAL A 347 10.48 -14.54 -11.97
C VAL A 347 11.75 -13.75 -12.30
N THR A 348 11.88 -13.27 -13.53
CA THR A 348 12.98 -12.39 -13.94
C THR A 348 12.87 -11.01 -13.30
N ILE A 349 11.68 -10.41 -13.22
CA ILE A 349 11.47 -9.11 -12.55
C ILE A 349 11.64 -9.19 -11.03
N ILE A 350 11.14 -10.23 -10.35
CA ILE A 350 11.33 -10.46 -8.91
C ILE A 350 12.81 -10.72 -8.62
N TRP A 351 13.51 -11.47 -9.48
CA TRP A 351 14.94 -11.67 -9.37
C TRP A 351 15.72 -10.36 -9.59
N ILE A 352 15.34 -9.55 -10.58
CA ILE A 352 15.92 -8.22 -10.82
C ILE A 352 15.65 -7.30 -9.62
N PHE A 353 14.41 -7.24 -9.11
CA PHE A 353 14.03 -6.39 -7.99
C PHE A 353 14.74 -6.83 -6.70
N ALA A 354 14.81 -8.15 -6.44
CA ALA A 354 15.58 -8.69 -5.32
C ALA A 354 17.08 -8.42 -5.46
N SER A 355 17.62 -8.45 -6.68
CA SER A 355 19.03 -8.12 -6.95
C SER A 355 19.30 -6.62 -6.74
N THR A 356 18.43 -5.74 -7.25
CA THR A 356 18.55 -4.28 -7.11
C THR A 356 18.37 -3.83 -5.65
N VAL A 357 17.42 -4.44 -4.91
CA VAL A 357 17.25 -4.18 -3.48
C VAL A 357 18.47 -4.65 -2.69
N ARG A 358 19.01 -5.84 -2.99
CA ARG A 358 20.23 -6.36 -2.35
C ARG A 358 21.45 -5.49 -2.62
N GLU A 359 21.57 -4.94 -3.83
CA GLU A 359 22.69 -4.09 -4.24
C GLU A 359 22.62 -2.70 -3.58
N LYS A 360 21.44 -2.08 -3.51
CA LYS A 360 21.22 -0.84 -2.74
C LYS A 360 21.41 -1.04 -1.23
N CYS A 361 21.02 -2.19 -0.69
CA CYS A 361 21.21 -2.51 0.73
C CYS A 361 22.69 -2.68 1.07
N ARG A 362 23.47 -3.34 0.21
CA ARG A 362 24.95 -3.40 0.33
C ARG A 362 25.61 -2.03 0.21
N THR A 363 25.10 -1.15 -0.64
CA THR A 363 25.67 0.21 -0.77
C THR A 363 25.42 1.02 0.50
N CYS A 364 24.26 0.84 1.14
CA CYS A 364 23.95 1.46 2.44
C CYS A 364 24.81 0.88 3.57
N GLU A 365 25.06 -0.43 3.60
CA GLU A 365 25.94 -1.07 4.59
C GLU A 365 27.39 -0.58 4.48
N ILE A 366 27.89 -0.37 3.25
CA ILE A 366 29.24 0.16 2.99
C ILE A 366 29.35 1.65 3.37
N LEU A 367 28.29 2.43 3.15
CA LEU A 367 28.22 3.84 3.58
C LEU A 367 28.17 3.95 5.10
N ILE A 368 27.36 3.12 5.77
CA ILE A 368 27.26 3.10 7.24
C ILE A 368 28.58 2.63 7.87
N SER A 369 29.25 1.62 7.28
CA SER A 369 30.55 1.14 7.77
C SER A 369 31.69 2.14 7.57
N LYS A 370 31.61 3.01 6.55
CA LYS A 370 32.59 4.10 6.37
C LYS A 370 32.37 5.25 7.35
N ILE A 371 31.12 5.56 7.69
CA ILE A 371 30.78 6.61 8.67
C ILE A 371 31.22 6.20 10.08
N PHE A 372 31.18 4.92 10.42
CA PHE A 372 31.52 4.43 11.77
C PHE A 372 33.03 4.17 12.03
N VAL A 373 33.89 4.40 11.05
CA VAL A 373 35.36 4.19 11.17
C VAL A 373 36.14 5.52 11.17
N GLU A 374 35.48 6.65 10.92
CA GLU A 374 36.07 8.00 10.99
C GLU A 374 35.70 8.80 12.25
N GLU A 375 34.94 8.24 13.19
CA GLU A 375 34.86 8.68 14.59
C GLU A 375 35.67 7.74 15.49
#